data_AF-A0A3N5SY85-F1
#
_entry.id   AF-A0A3N5SY85-F1
#
_cell.length_a   1.000
_cell.length_b   1.000
_cell.length_c   1.000
_cell.angle_alpha   90.00
_cell.angle_beta   90.00
_cell.angle_gamma   90.00
#
_symmetry.space_group_name_H-M   'P 1'
#
loop_
_entity.id
_entity.type
_entity.pdbx_description
1 polymer ?
#
loop_
_entity_poly.entity_id
_entity_poly.type
_entity_poly.pdbx_seq_one_letter_code
_entity_poly.pdbx_strand_id
1 'polypeptide(L)'
;MARFFLEPKNAAHRQYEALRAYFVENLPSAEVAHRFGYSPGSFRVLTHQFRQQPDRSFFLPPQKGPQASPKTDRVRDKVVALRKQNLSIYDISRVLEESGQKVSPVALSLMLKEEGFARLPRRRDEERLPGPRPEVAEVADVNRLDLSPRRFRTQFGGLYLFVPYLTQIPLEKLLAEAGFPGTKMIPAGQAIRSLLGLKLFGSARHSHVMSHVLDEGLALFAGLNVIPKRSFLTEYSCRIDPASYPRLMRLWFDAVGRLGLGRGSSFDLDFHTIPFHGEEALMEKHYVSKRSRRQKGILAFLAQDAETRVFCYANGQLRKDEQNEEVLRFVQFWKERTGKLPEE
;
A
#
# COMPACT_ATOMS: atom_id res chain seq x y z
N MET A 1 25.98 21.90 -28.67
CA MET A 1 26.66 21.51 -27.41
C MET A 1 28.14 21.89 -27.35
N ALA A 2 28.90 21.83 -28.45
CA ALA A 2 30.34 22.16 -28.46
C ALA A 2 30.68 23.57 -27.91
N ARG A 3 29.83 24.57 -28.15
CA ARG A 3 29.98 25.95 -27.62
C ARG A 3 30.22 26.02 -26.10
N PHE A 4 29.61 25.12 -25.34
CA PHE A 4 29.76 25.08 -23.87
C PHE A 4 31.22 24.85 -23.43
N PHE A 5 32.02 24.14 -24.22
CA PHE A 5 33.42 23.85 -23.94
C PHE A 5 34.39 24.87 -24.54
N LEU A 6 33.92 25.69 -25.49
CA LEU A 6 34.74 26.69 -26.18
C LEU A 6 34.71 28.07 -25.49
N GLU A 7 33.80 28.28 -24.55
CA GLU A 7 33.59 29.55 -23.85
C GLU A 7 33.99 29.44 -22.37
N PRO A 8 35.22 29.86 -21.99
CA PRO A 8 35.71 29.69 -20.62
C PRO A 8 34.97 30.62 -19.63
N LYS A 9 34.35 30.02 -18.62
CA LYS A 9 33.49 30.71 -17.62
C LYS A 9 34.24 31.56 -16.59
N ASN A 10 35.51 31.29 -16.31
CA ASN A 10 36.32 32.03 -15.35
C ASN A 10 37.80 32.08 -15.79
N ALA A 11 38.61 32.87 -15.10
CA ALA A 11 40.00 33.11 -15.47
C ALA A 11 40.86 31.83 -15.42
N ALA A 12 40.64 30.94 -14.45
CA ALA A 12 41.39 29.69 -14.33
C ALA A 12 41.07 28.73 -15.49
N HIS A 13 39.79 28.64 -15.88
CA HIS A 13 39.34 27.87 -17.04
C HIS A 13 39.92 28.43 -18.35
N ARG A 14 39.98 29.77 -18.50
CA ARG A 14 40.60 30.42 -19.66
C ARG A 14 42.10 30.14 -19.75
N GLN A 15 42.81 30.20 -18.63
CA GLN A 15 44.24 29.88 -18.57
C GLN A 15 44.50 28.42 -18.95
N TYR A 16 43.67 27.49 -18.45
CA TYR A 16 43.75 26.08 -18.79
C TYR A 16 43.54 25.82 -20.29
N GLU A 17 42.47 26.34 -20.89
CA GLU A 17 42.20 26.13 -22.33
C GLU A 17 43.26 26.80 -23.22
N ALA A 18 43.77 27.98 -22.85
CA ALA A 18 44.85 28.62 -23.60
C ALA A 18 46.16 27.82 -23.54
N LEU A 19 46.51 27.28 -22.37
CA LEU A 19 47.68 26.39 -22.23
C LEU A 19 47.48 25.08 -23.00
N ARG A 20 46.28 24.50 -22.97
CA ARG A 20 45.93 23.29 -23.74
C ARG A 20 46.07 23.51 -25.24
N ALA A 21 45.56 24.63 -25.77
CA ALA A 21 45.68 24.98 -27.18
C ALA A 21 47.14 25.16 -27.64
N TYR A 22 48.03 25.64 -26.75
CA TYR A 22 49.45 25.81 -27.06
C TYR A 22 50.25 24.50 -26.93
N PHE A 23 50.08 23.74 -25.84
CA PHE A 23 50.89 22.54 -25.56
C PHE A 23 50.35 21.25 -26.18
N VAL A 24 49.05 21.14 -26.41
CA VAL A 24 48.41 19.93 -26.96
C VAL A 24 48.05 20.12 -28.43
N GLU A 25 47.46 21.26 -28.78
CA GLU A 25 47.03 21.56 -30.16
C GLU A 25 48.15 22.21 -31.00
N ASN A 26 49.34 22.44 -30.43
CA ASN A 26 50.54 22.99 -31.06
C ASN A 26 50.34 24.32 -31.84
N LEU A 27 49.35 25.13 -31.42
CA LEU A 27 49.09 26.40 -32.08
C LEU A 27 50.18 27.44 -31.77
N PRO A 28 50.50 28.35 -32.71
CA PRO A 28 51.46 29.42 -32.48
C PRO A 28 51.11 30.30 -31.27
N SER A 29 52.13 30.65 -30.48
CA SER A 29 51.93 31.43 -29.24
C SER A 29 51.20 32.77 -29.46
N ALA A 30 51.42 33.45 -30.58
CA ALA A 30 50.74 34.71 -30.88
C ALA A 30 49.25 34.51 -31.24
N GLU A 31 48.93 33.40 -31.89
CA GLU A 31 47.56 33.05 -32.29
C GLU A 31 46.72 32.65 -31.07
N VAL A 32 47.28 31.82 -30.19
CA VAL A 32 46.62 31.45 -28.92
C VAL A 32 46.39 32.67 -28.05
N ALA A 33 47.36 33.58 -27.96
CA ALA A 33 47.21 34.82 -27.21
C ALA A 33 46.01 35.63 -27.71
N HIS A 34 45.91 35.86 -29.02
CA HIS A 34 44.78 36.59 -29.61
C HIS A 34 43.44 35.85 -29.40
N ARG A 35 43.42 34.53 -29.61
CA ARG A 35 42.21 33.70 -29.50
C ARG A 35 41.58 33.70 -28.10
N PHE A 36 42.40 33.77 -27.05
CA PHE A 36 41.93 33.78 -25.67
C PHE A 36 42.02 35.17 -24.99
N GLY A 37 42.29 36.24 -25.77
CA GLY A 37 42.27 37.62 -25.29
C GLY A 37 43.46 38.05 -24.43
N TYR A 38 44.62 37.43 -24.62
CA TYR A 38 45.90 37.79 -24.00
C TYR A 38 46.76 38.63 -24.96
N SER A 39 47.61 39.50 -24.41
CA SER A 39 48.70 40.07 -25.20
C SER A 39 49.79 39.01 -25.43
N PRO A 40 50.54 39.04 -26.55
CA PRO A 40 51.59 38.06 -26.82
C PRO A 40 52.64 37.95 -25.70
N GLY A 41 52.98 39.08 -25.06
CA GLY A 41 53.89 39.10 -23.90
C GLY A 41 53.30 38.42 -22.67
N SER A 42 52.04 38.72 -22.32
CA SER A 42 51.38 38.12 -21.16
C SER A 42 51.21 36.60 -21.29
N PHE A 43 50.91 36.12 -22.50
CA PHE A 43 50.78 34.69 -22.74
C PHE A 43 52.12 33.95 -22.65
N ARG A 44 53.22 34.56 -23.13
CA ARG A 44 54.58 34.00 -22.94
C ARG A 44 54.97 33.85 -21.47
N VAL A 45 54.57 34.81 -20.63
CA VAL A 45 54.80 34.70 -19.18
C VAL A 45 53.95 33.58 -18.58
N LEU A 46 52.68 33.45 -19.00
CA LEU A 46 51.81 32.36 -18.54
C LEU A 46 52.35 30.98 -18.91
N THR A 47 52.84 30.79 -20.15
CA THR A 47 53.43 29.51 -20.58
C THR A 47 54.74 29.22 -19.87
N HIS A 48 55.57 30.24 -19.62
CA HIS A 48 56.79 30.11 -18.83
C HIS A 48 56.50 29.70 -17.38
N GLN A 49 55.55 30.36 -16.71
CA GLN A 49 55.13 30.02 -15.34
C GLN A 49 54.58 28.60 -15.26
N PHE A 50 53.80 28.16 -16.25
CA PHE A 50 53.28 26.79 -16.28
C PHE A 50 54.39 25.75 -16.46
N ARG A 51 55.42 26.02 -17.27
CA ARG A 51 56.58 25.12 -17.40
C ARG A 51 57.37 24.98 -16.10
N GLN A 52 57.43 26.04 -15.30
CA GLN A 52 58.09 25.99 -13.99
C GLN A 52 57.26 25.29 -12.91
N GLN A 53 55.94 25.23 -13.07
CA GLN A 53 55.04 24.59 -12.12
C GLN A 53 53.89 23.84 -12.83
N PRO A 54 54.16 22.66 -13.41
CA PRO A 54 53.18 21.91 -14.20
C PRO A 54 52.02 21.35 -13.36
N ASP A 55 52.24 21.12 -12.06
CA ASP A 55 51.23 20.55 -11.14
C ASP A 55 50.20 21.56 -10.62
N ARG A 56 50.15 22.75 -11.22
CA ARG A 56 49.20 23.80 -10.82
C ARG A 56 47.76 23.34 -11.03
N SER A 57 46.98 23.31 -9.94
CA SER A 57 45.56 22.97 -9.98
C SER A 57 44.71 24.14 -10.50
N PHE A 58 44.04 23.96 -11.65
CA PHE A 58 43.14 24.97 -12.23
C PHE A 58 41.70 24.88 -11.69
N PHE A 59 41.30 23.72 -11.17
CA PHE A 59 39.95 23.47 -10.68
C PHE A 59 40.01 22.88 -9.27
N LEU A 60 39.77 23.73 -8.26
CA LEU A 60 39.74 23.30 -6.86
C LEU A 60 38.36 22.72 -6.50
N PRO A 61 38.27 21.64 -5.70
CA PRO A 61 37.01 21.19 -5.15
C PRO A 61 36.45 22.23 -4.16
N PRO A 62 35.11 22.39 -4.05
CA PRO A 62 34.52 23.34 -3.12
C PRO A 62 34.91 23.00 -1.67
N GLN A 63 35.36 24.00 -0.91
CA GLN A 63 35.70 23.82 0.50
C GLN A 63 34.45 23.43 1.30
N LYS A 64 34.53 22.32 2.05
CA LYS A 64 33.49 21.94 3.02
C LYS A 64 33.53 22.93 4.18
N GLY A 65 32.41 23.59 4.46
CA GLY A 65 32.29 24.55 5.57
C GLY A 65 32.49 23.93 6.96
N PRO A 66 32.66 24.77 8.00
CA PRO A 66 32.94 24.32 9.37
C PRO A 66 31.84 23.41 9.93
N GLN A 67 32.23 22.24 10.44
CA GLN A 67 31.33 21.16 10.84
C GLN A 67 30.76 21.25 12.27
N ALA A 68 31.26 22.14 13.13
CA ALA A 68 30.88 22.17 14.54
C ALA A 68 30.34 23.55 14.97
N SER A 69 29.15 23.55 15.56
CA SER A 69 28.56 24.71 16.25
C SER A 69 28.41 24.37 17.75
N PRO A 70 28.84 25.24 18.68
CA PRO A 70 28.83 24.93 20.12
C PRO A 70 27.43 24.69 20.73
N LYS A 71 26.35 25.09 20.04
CA LYS A 71 24.98 24.73 20.45
C LYS A 71 24.68 23.24 20.26
N THR A 72 25.37 22.58 19.33
CA THR A 72 25.19 21.16 19.03
C THR A 72 25.86 20.27 20.08
N ASP A 73 26.99 20.69 20.64
CA ASP A 73 27.75 19.88 21.61
C ASP A 73 27.02 19.69 22.94
N ARG A 74 26.39 20.76 23.47
CA ARG A 74 25.58 20.68 24.70
C ARG A 74 24.35 19.78 24.57
N VAL A 75 23.83 19.63 23.35
CA VAL A 75 22.73 18.72 23.03
C VAL A 75 23.24 17.29 22.88
N ARG A 76 24.43 17.09 22.29
CA ARG A 76 25.07 15.77 22.16
C ARG A 76 25.24 15.09 23.52
N ASP A 77 25.78 15.79 24.52
CA ASP A 77 25.99 15.20 25.85
C ASP A 77 24.69 14.69 26.47
N LYS A 78 23.61 15.47 26.35
CA LYS A 78 22.27 15.06 26.82
C LYS A 78 21.74 13.86 26.03
N VAL A 79 21.91 13.85 24.71
CA VAL A 79 21.49 12.74 23.84
C VAL A 79 22.23 11.46 24.22
N VAL A 80 23.54 11.53 24.46
CA VAL A 80 24.36 10.39 24.91
C VAL A 80 23.91 9.90 26.29
N ALA A 81 23.67 10.80 27.25
CA ALA A 81 23.18 10.43 28.57
C ALA A 81 21.81 9.73 28.51
N LEU A 82 20.87 10.27 27.73
CA LEU A 82 19.55 9.67 27.52
C LEU A 82 19.66 8.33 26.78
N ARG A 83 20.60 8.19 25.84
CA ARG A 83 20.86 6.92 25.16
C ARG A 83 21.40 5.85 26.09
N LYS A 84 22.28 6.21 27.03
CA LYS A 84 22.79 5.27 28.06
C LYS A 84 21.69 4.75 29.00
N GLN A 85 20.57 5.46 29.12
CA GLN A 85 19.35 4.98 29.78
C GLN A 85 18.48 4.08 28.88
N ASN A 86 19.03 3.59 27.76
CA ASN A 86 18.38 2.78 26.74
C ASN A 86 17.19 3.46 26.04
N LEU A 87 17.04 4.78 26.07
CA LEU A 87 15.94 5.48 25.40
C LEU A 87 16.04 5.38 23.87
N SER A 88 14.88 5.21 23.22
CA SER A 88 14.81 5.22 21.75
C SER A 88 14.97 6.64 21.20
N ILE A 89 15.23 6.78 19.90
CA ILE A 89 15.36 8.09 19.25
C ILE A 89 14.08 8.93 19.45
N TYR A 90 12.91 8.30 19.42
CA TYR A 90 11.62 8.97 19.62
C TYR A 90 11.42 9.40 21.08
N ASP A 91 11.87 8.59 22.04
CA ASP A 91 11.81 8.94 23.46
C ASP A 91 12.77 10.09 23.78
N ILE A 92 13.99 10.05 23.25
CA ILE A 92 14.98 11.13 23.37
C ILE A 92 14.42 12.42 22.77
N SER A 93 13.80 12.34 21.59
CA SER A 93 13.15 13.49 20.95
C SER A 93 12.06 14.09 21.83
N ARG A 94 11.23 13.26 22.47
CA ARG A 94 10.16 13.71 23.36
C ARG A 94 10.71 14.38 24.62
N VAL A 95 11.68 13.76 25.29
CA VAL A 95 12.31 14.31 26.48
C VAL A 95 13.01 15.65 26.19
N LEU A 96 13.66 15.76 25.03
CA LEU A 96 14.29 17.01 24.62
C LEU A 96 13.25 18.09 24.32
N GLU A 97 12.13 17.73 23.67
CA GLU A 97 11.03 18.66 23.39
C GLU A 97 10.37 19.19 24.69
N GLU A 98 10.17 18.32 25.69
CA GLU A 98 9.72 18.72 27.04
C GLU A 98 10.69 19.71 27.72
N SER A 99 11.98 19.60 27.43
CA SER A 99 13.02 20.53 27.90
C SER A 99 13.21 21.79 27.02
N GLY A 100 12.33 22.00 26.04
CA GLY A 100 12.36 23.16 25.12
C GLY A 100 13.37 23.05 23.97
N GLN A 101 13.98 21.88 23.76
CA GLN A 101 14.97 21.64 22.71
C GLN A 101 14.39 20.74 21.62
N LYS A 102 13.94 21.32 20.52
CA LYS A 102 13.42 20.55 19.38
C LYS A 102 14.57 20.03 18.52
N VAL A 103 14.79 18.72 18.57
CA VAL A 103 15.78 18.01 17.74
C VAL A 103 15.06 16.95 16.93
N SER A 104 15.30 16.91 15.62
CA SER A 104 14.62 15.92 14.76
C SER A 104 15.14 14.50 15.02
N PRO A 105 14.29 13.46 14.85
CA PRO A 105 14.73 12.06 14.95
C PRO A 105 15.92 11.71 14.03
N VAL A 106 16.01 12.35 12.87
CA VAL A 106 17.12 12.16 11.92
C VAL A 106 18.42 12.74 12.48
N ALA A 107 18.38 13.96 13.03
CA ALA A 107 19.55 14.57 13.66
C ALA A 107 20.03 13.77 14.87
N LEU A 108 19.11 13.27 15.70
CA LEU A 108 19.42 12.36 16.80
C LEU A 108 20.06 11.05 16.32
N SER A 109 19.56 10.48 15.22
CA SER A 109 20.15 9.28 14.63
C SER A 109 21.58 9.51 14.13
N LEU A 110 21.88 10.69 13.58
CA LEU A 110 23.22 11.04 13.11
C LEU A 110 24.17 11.26 14.29
N MET A 111 23.75 12.03 15.31
CA MET A 111 24.54 12.23 16.53
C MET A 111 24.88 10.90 17.20
N LEU A 112 23.90 10.01 17.37
CA LEU A 112 24.14 8.70 17.99
C LEU A 112 25.04 7.80 17.15
N LYS A 113 25.00 7.92 15.82
CA LYS A 113 25.88 7.18 14.91
C LYS A 113 27.32 7.69 14.98
N GLU A 114 27.51 9.00 15.03
CA GLU A 114 28.83 9.63 15.21
C GLU A 114 29.47 9.23 16.54
N GLU A 115 28.67 9.12 17.60
CA GLU A 115 29.08 8.65 18.94
C GLU A 115 29.25 7.11 19.05
N GLY A 116 29.01 6.37 17.95
CA GLY A 116 29.23 4.92 17.90
C GLY A 116 28.13 4.05 18.52
N PHE A 117 26.95 4.60 18.83
CA PHE A 117 25.84 3.80 19.36
C PHE A 117 25.20 2.93 18.28
N ALA A 118 25.06 1.63 18.57
CA ALA A 118 24.28 0.71 17.75
C ALA A 118 22.77 0.99 17.85
N ARG A 119 22.01 0.51 16.87
CA ARG A 119 20.53 0.56 16.89
C ARG A 119 20.01 -0.33 18.03
N LEU A 120 19.11 0.19 18.85
CA LEU A 120 18.47 -0.61 19.88
C LEU A 120 17.60 -1.71 19.24
N PRO A 121 17.56 -2.91 19.85
CA PRO A 121 16.58 -3.92 19.48
C PRO A 121 15.16 -3.40 19.73
N ARG A 122 14.19 -3.98 19.02
CA ARG A 122 12.78 -3.66 19.24
C ARG A 122 12.38 -4.11 20.64
N ARG A 123 11.96 -3.16 21.49
CA ARG A 123 11.36 -3.46 22.81
C ARG A 123 10.03 -4.20 22.66
N ARG A 124 9.74 -5.09 23.62
CA ARG A 124 8.40 -5.68 23.78
C ARG A 124 7.39 -4.58 24.17
N ASP A 125 6.10 -4.82 23.95
CA ASP A 125 5.07 -3.81 24.21
C ASP A 125 4.96 -3.45 25.72
N GLU A 126 5.33 -4.39 26.60
CA GLU A 126 5.41 -4.21 28.06
C GLU A 126 6.58 -3.31 28.49
N GLU A 127 7.71 -3.36 27.79
CA GLU A 127 8.95 -2.61 28.10
C GLU A 127 8.94 -1.17 27.54
N ARG A 128 7.88 -0.81 26.80
CA ARG A 128 7.71 0.54 26.27
C ARG A 128 7.33 1.49 27.39
N LEU A 129 7.95 2.67 27.38
CA LEU A 129 7.65 3.73 28.34
C LEU A 129 6.15 4.06 28.35
N PRO A 130 5.61 4.45 29.51
CA PRO A 130 4.24 4.92 29.62
C PRO A 130 4.06 6.16 28.74
N GLY A 131 2.95 6.22 28.04
CA GLY A 131 2.61 7.28 27.11
C GLY A 131 1.23 7.03 26.50
N PRO A 132 0.69 8.00 25.75
CA PRO A 132 -0.60 7.83 25.08
C PRO A 132 -0.51 6.62 24.13
N ARG A 133 -1.38 5.64 24.38
CA ARG A 133 -1.52 4.42 23.55
C ARG A 133 -2.91 4.44 22.90
N PRO A 134 -3.04 3.94 21.66
CA PRO A 134 -4.36 3.69 21.09
C PRO A 134 -5.15 2.77 22.00
N GLU A 135 -6.44 3.06 22.15
CA GLU A 135 -7.36 2.15 22.82
C GLU A 135 -7.37 0.80 22.09
N VAL A 136 -7.17 -0.28 22.84
CA VAL A 136 -7.07 -1.62 22.28
C VAL A 136 -8.44 -2.24 22.34
N ALA A 137 -9.06 -2.42 21.17
CA ALA A 137 -10.29 -3.21 21.08
C ALA A 137 -10.05 -4.64 21.59
N GLU A 138 -11.09 -5.17 22.23
CA GLU A 138 -11.14 -6.55 22.72
C GLU A 138 -10.89 -7.58 21.61
N VAL A 139 -10.86 -8.85 21.99
CA VAL A 139 -10.84 -9.94 21.02
C VAL A 139 -12.27 -10.24 20.58
N ALA A 140 -12.49 -10.30 19.26
CA ALA A 140 -13.77 -10.67 18.68
C ALA A 140 -14.10 -12.14 19.02
N ASP A 141 -15.21 -12.33 19.72
CA ASP A 141 -15.66 -13.63 20.23
C ASP A 141 -17.20 -13.65 20.32
N VAL A 142 -17.81 -14.60 19.62
CA VAL A 142 -19.27 -14.82 19.63
C VAL A 142 -19.78 -15.16 21.03
N ASN A 143 -18.97 -15.80 21.86
CA ASN A 143 -19.36 -16.20 23.22
C ASN A 143 -19.40 -15.03 24.21
N ARG A 144 -18.89 -13.85 23.80
CA ARG A 144 -18.90 -12.62 24.59
C ARG A 144 -19.96 -11.62 24.14
N LEU A 145 -20.79 -11.99 23.17
CA LEU A 145 -21.84 -11.11 22.68
C LEU A 145 -22.87 -10.86 23.79
N ASP A 146 -22.99 -9.60 24.22
CA ASP A 146 -24.04 -9.15 25.12
C ASP A 146 -25.23 -8.57 24.33
N LEU A 147 -26.39 -9.21 24.51
CA LEU A 147 -27.68 -8.84 23.93
C LEU A 147 -28.60 -8.12 24.93
N SER A 148 -28.07 -7.73 26.09
CA SER A 148 -28.83 -6.94 27.08
C SER A 148 -29.35 -5.63 26.45
N PRO A 149 -30.56 -5.16 26.84
CA PRO A 149 -31.09 -3.89 26.35
C PRO A 149 -30.17 -2.72 26.71
N ARG A 150 -29.66 -2.01 25.69
CA ARG A 150 -28.71 -0.91 25.87
C ARG A 150 -28.85 0.17 24.79
N ARG A 151 -28.25 1.33 25.02
CA ARG A 151 -28.16 2.44 24.07
C ARG A 151 -26.70 2.78 23.82
N PHE A 152 -26.31 2.86 22.56
CA PHE A 152 -24.96 3.23 22.14
C PHE A 152 -25.04 4.13 20.89
N ARG A 153 -23.95 4.84 20.60
CA ARG A 153 -23.80 5.61 19.35
C ARG A 153 -23.10 4.74 18.32
N THR A 154 -23.58 4.75 17.08
CA THR A 154 -22.99 3.99 15.98
C THR A 154 -23.07 4.77 14.67
N GLN A 155 -22.06 4.60 13.83
CA GLN A 155 -22.09 5.07 12.44
C GLN A 155 -22.85 4.11 11.52
N PHE A 156 -23.08 2.87 11.97
CA PHE A 156 -23.60 1.76 11.18
C PHE A 156 -25.09 1.50 11.37
N GLY A 157 -25.85 2.49 11.87
CA GLY A 157 -27.30 2.36 12.10
C GLY A 157 -28.08 1.91 10.85
N GLY A 158 -27.64 2.33 9.66
CA GLY A 158 -28.25 1.90 8.39
C GLY A 158 -28.15 0.41 8.09
N LEU A 159 -27.19 -0.32 8.69
CA LEU A 159 -27.08 -1.78 8.50
C LEU A 159 -28.31 -2.53 9.04
N TYR A 160 -28.97 -1.98 10.06
CA TYR A 160 -30.11 -2.61 10.71
C TYR A 160 -31.37 -2.62 9.83
N LEU A 161 -31.42 -1.79 8.79
CA LEU A 161 -32.48 -1.84 7.76
C LEU A 161 -32.43 -3.15 6.96
N PHE A 162 -31.27 -3.81 6.89
CA PHE A 162 -31.09 -5.06 6.15
C PHE A 162 -31.35 -6.30 7.01
N VAL A 163 -31.39 -6.17 8.34
CA VAL A 163 -31.55 -7.30 9.27
C VAL A 163 -32.83 -8.11 8.99
N PRO A 164 -34.02 -7.50 8.79
CA PRO A 164 -35.24 -8.27 8.48
C PRO A 164 -35.09 -9.19 7.26
N TYR A 165 -34.37 -8.74 6.23
CA TYR A 165 -34.10 -9.55 5.03
C TYR A 165 -33.09 -10.66 5.33
N LEU A 166 -32.01 -10.35 6.06
CA LEU A 166 -31.00 -11.33 6.43
C LEU A 166 -31.56 -12.44 7.32
N THR A 167 -32.51 -12.13 8.21
CA THR A 167 -33.14 -13.14 9.08
C THR A 167 -34.01 -14.15 8.35
N GLN A 168 -34.49 -13.81 7.14
CA GLN A 168 -35.28 -14.72 6.30
C GLN A 168 -34.40 -15.73 5.56
N ILE A 169 -33.11 -15.44 5.43
CA ILE A 169 -32.15 -16.29 4.74
C ILE A 169 -31.43 -17.16 5.77
N PRO A 170 -31.42 -18.49 5.63
CA PRO A 170 -30.73 -19.39 6.57
C PRO A 170 -29.20 -19.38 6.36
N LEU A 171 -28.58 -18.19 6.39
CA LEU A 171 -27.19 -17.93 5.98
C LEU A 171 -26.18 -18.87 6.66
N GLU A 172 -26.34 -19.14 7.95
CA GLU A 172 -25.43 -20.02 8.69
C GLU A 172 -25.45 -21.46 8.17
N LYS A 173 -26.64 -21.97 7.83
CA LYS A 173 -26.79 -23.31 7.22
C LYS A 173 -26.15 -23.32 5.83
N LEU A 174 -26.41 -22.30 5.02
CA LEU A 174 -25.84 -22.21 3.66
C LEU A 174 -24.31 -22.20 3.69
N LEU A 175 -23.72 -21.44 4.62
CA LEU A 175 -22.27 -21.35 4.78
C LEU A 175 -21.66 -22.66 5.28
N ALA A 176 -22.32 -23.35 6.21
CA ALA A 176 -21.89 -24.67 6.68
C ALA A 176 -21.93 -25.72 5.56
N GLU A 177 -23.04 -25.79 4.80
CA GLU A 177 -23.20 -26.70 3.66
C GLU A 177 -22.22 -26.38 2.52
N ALA A 178 -21.88 -25.10 2.32
CA ALA A 178 -20.89 -24.68 1.34
C ALA A 178 -19.44 -24.92 1.81
N GLY A 179 -19.20 -25.27 3.07
CA GLY A 179 -17.85 -25.54 3.60
C GLY A 179 -17.06 -24.29 3.97
N PHE A 180 -17.72 -23.17 4.31
CA PHE A 180 -17.02 -21.96 4.69
C PHE A 180 -16.27 -22.14 6.02
N PRO A 181 -15.02 -21.66 6.12
CA PRO A 181 -14.21 -21.84 7.31
C PRO A 181 -14.77 -21.03 8.48
N GLY A 182 -14.54 -21.49 9.69
CA GLY A 182 -14.89 -20.77 10.91
C GLY A 182 -13.92 -21.11 12.04
N THR A 183 -13.95 -20.32 13.09
CA THR A 183 -13.24 -20.60 14.35
C THR A 183 -14.24 -20.68 15.50
N LYS A 184 -13.81 -21.19 16.66
CA LYS A 184 -14.65 -21.23 17.86
C LYS A 184 -15.11 -19.84 18.32
N MET A 185 -14.25 -18.83 18.12
CA MET A 185 -14.53 -17.45 18.51
C MET A 185 -15.29 -16.68 17.43
N ILE A 186 -14.99 -16.93 16.15
CA ILE A 186 -15.61 -16.26 15.01
C ILE A 186 -16.05 -17.34 14.02
N PRO A 187 -17.30 -17.83 14.11
CA PRO A 187 -17.85 -18.77 13.15
C PRO A 187 -18.06 -18.14 11.77
N ALA A 188 -18.31 -18.98 10.76
CA ALA A 188 -18.42 -18.55 9.36
C ALA A 188 -19.49 -17.46 9.15
N GLY A 189 -20.65 -17.59 9.81
CA GLY A 189 -21.75 -16.63 9.74
C GLY A 189 -21.33 -15.23 10.20
N GLN A 190 -20.69 -15.14 11.36
CA GLN A 190 -20.19 -13.89 11.94
C GLN A 190 -19.07 -13.29 11.07
N ALA A 191 -18.16 -14.11 10.54
CA ALA A 191 -17.11 -13.64 9.65
C ALA A 191 -17.68 -13.05 8.35
N ILE A 192 -18.64 -13.73 7.72
CA ILE A 192 -19.30 -13.25 6.50
C ILE A 192 -20.17 -12.02 6.77
N ARG A 193 -20.94 -11.99 7.86
CA ARG A 193 -21.68 -10.78 8.26
C ARG A 193 -20.77 -9.60 8.54
N SER A 194 -19.59 -9.82 9.12
CA SER A 194 -18.57 -8.77 9.32
C SER A 194 -18.14 -8.16 7.98
N LEU A 195 -17.81 -9.01 7.00
CA LEU A 195 -17.44 -8.57 5.65
C LEU A 195 -18.60 -7.88 4.92
N LEU A 196 -19.82 -8.42 5.07
CA LEU A 196 -21.03 -7.88 4.48
C LEU A 196 -21.35 -6.49 5.05
N GLY A 197 -21.28 -6.31 6.38
CA GLY A 197 -21.54 -5.03 7.03
C GLY A 197 -20.57 -3.94 6.55
N LEU A 198 -19.29 -4.29 6.45
CA LEU A 198 -18.26 -3.39 5.89
C LEU A 198 -18.54 -3.03 4.42
N LYS A 199 -19.05 -3.98 3.63
CA LYS A 199 -19.39 -3.76 2.23
C LYS A 199 -20.62 -2.89 2.07
N LEU A 200 -21.69 -3.15 2.82
CA LEU A 200 -22.94 -2.40 2.82
C LEU A 200 -22.75 -0.95 3.28
N PHE A 201 -21.85 -0.72 4.23
CA PHE A 201 -21.51 0.63 4.69
C PHE A 201 -20.71 1.44 3.65
N GLY A 202 -20.18 0.80 2.60
CA GLY A 202 -19.40 1.48 1.56
C GLY A 202 -17.92 1.65 1.91
N SER A 203 -17.37 0.86 2.85
CA SER A 203 -15.92 0.88 3.07
C SER A 203 -15.19 0.37 1.82
N ALA A 204 -14.34 1.22 1.23
CA ALA A 204 -13.68 0.92 -0.04
C ALA A 204 -12.78 -0.34 0.03
N ARG A 205 -12.26 -0.66 1.23
CA ARG A 205 -11.42 -1.83 1.51
C ARG A 205 -11.66 -2.33 2.94
N HIS A 206 -11.76 -3.64 3.11
CA HIS A 206 -11.78 -4.31 4.42
C HIS A 206 -10.58 -3.96 5.34
N SER A 207 -9.46 -3.47 4.78
CA SER A 207 -8.30 -3.01 5.54
C SER A 207 -8.56 -1.74 6.37
N HIS A 208 -9.64 -1.01 6.09
CA HIS A 208 -10.02 0.19 6.84
C HIS A 208 -10.86 -0.10 8.09
N VAL A 209 -11.13 -1.38 8.40
CA VAL A 209 -11.88 -1.80 9.60
C VAL A 209 -11.27 -1.25 10.90
N MET A 210 -9.96 -0.98 10.93
CA MET A 210 -9.29 -0.49 12.13
C MET A 210 -9.85 0.84 12.64
N SER A 211 -10.43 1.67 11.77
CA SER A 211 -11.10 2.92 12.15
C SER A 211 -12.47 2.71 12.80
N HIS A 212 -13.03 1.50 12.68
CA HIS A 212 -14.37 1.14 13.14
C HIS A 212 -14.34 -0.01 14.15
N VAL A 213 -13.16 -0.38 14.65
CA VAL A 213 -12.99 -1.56 15.49
C VAL A 213 -13.70 -1.44 16.85
N LEU A 214 -13.97 -0.21 17.28
CA LEU A 214 -14.68 0.13 18.51
C LEU A 214 -16.17 0.47 18.27
N ASP A 215 -16.67 0.38 17.03
CA ASP A 215 -18.09 0.65 16.77
C ASP A 215 -18.95 -0.56 17.15
N GLU A 216 -19.73 -0.40 18.22
CA GLU A 216 -20.61 -1.44 18.75
C GLU A 216 -21.72 -1.84 17.78
N GLY A 217 -22.20 -0.91 16.95
CA GLY A 217 -23.28 -1.20 16.01
C GLY A 217 -22.84 -2.10 14.87
N LEU A 218 -21.61 -1.95 14.38
CA LEU A 218 -21.04 -2.88 13.40
C LEU A 218 -20.81 -4.28 14.01
N ALA A 219 -20.30 -4.33 15.24
CA ALA A 219 -20.07 -5.59 15.95
C ALA A 219 -21.38 -6.36 16.22
N LEU A 220 -22.40 -5.66 16.71
CA LEU A 220 -23.73 -6.24 16.96
C LEU A 220 -24.40 -6.71 15.66
N PHE A 221 -24.28 -5.98 14.55
CA PHE A 221 -24.76 -6.44 13.23
C PHE A 221 -24.08 -7.76 12.80
N ALA A 222 -22.78 -7.90 13.07
CA ALA A 222 -22.06 -9.13 12.77
C ALA A 222 -22.44 -10.29 13.72
N GLY A 223 -23.00 -9.98 14.90
CA GLY A 223 -23.27 -10.94 15.97
C GLY A 223 -22.03 -11.26 16.81
N LEU A 224 -21.23 -10.23 17.14
CA LEU A 224 -19.98 -10.32 17.92
C LEU A 224 -19.92 -9.21 18.98
N ASN A 225 -19.10 -9.39 20.02
CA ASN A 225 -18.80 -8.33 21.01
C ASN A 225 -18.04 -7.14 20.38
N VAL A 226 -17.07 -7.43 19.52
CA VAL A 226 -16.32 -6.45 18.72
C VAL A 226 -16.09 -6.99 17.31
N ILE A 227 -15.90 -6.10 16.34
CA ILE A 227 -15.66 -6.52 14.95
C ILE A 227 -14.26 -7.15 14.79
N PRO A 228 -14.08 -8.20 13.96
CA PRO A 228 -12.77 -8.79 13.76
C PRO A 228 -11.76 -7.81 13.18
N LYS A 229 -10.52 -7.90 13.65
CA LYS A 229 -9.42 -7.04 13.22
C LYS A 229 -9.05 -7.35 11.76
N ARG A 230 -8.41 -6.37 11.10
CA ARG A 230 -7.94 -6.48 9.71
C ARG A 230 -7.19 -7.79 9.42
N SER A 231 -6.30 -8.21 10.31
CA SER A 231 -5.52 -9.44 10.11
C SER A 231 -6.41 -10.67 9.92
N PHE A 232 -7.41 -10.84 10.78
CA PHE A 232 -8.39 -11.92 10.66
C PHE A 232 -9.18 -11.82 9.35
N LEU A 233 -9.74 -10.64 9.02
CA LEU A 233 -10.57 -10.50 7.81
C LEU A 233 -9.78 -10.74 6.51
N THR A 234 -8.51 -10.33 6.46
CA THR A 234 -7.63 -10.61 5.33
C THR A 234 -7.33 -12.10 5.23
N GLU A 235 -6.91 -12.73 6.32
CA GLU A 235 -6.61 -14.17 6.35
C GLU A 235 -7.85 -15.01 5.99
N TYR A 236 -9.02 -14.65 6.53
CA TYR A 236 -10.27 -15.35 6.31
C TYR A 236 -10.61 -15.48 4.83
N SER A 237 -10.44 -14.40 4.05
CA SER A 237 -10.69 -14.43 2.60
C SER A 237 -9.78 -15.40 1.84
N CYS A 238 -8.55 -15.62 2.32
CA CYS A 238 -7.61 -16.57 1.73
C CYS A 238 -7.86 -18.03 2.14
N ARG A 239 -8.65 -18.25 3.20
CA ARG A 239 -8.95 -19.60 3.72
C ARG A 239 -10.19 -20.24 3.11
N ILE A 240 -10.97 -19.49 2.35
CA ILE A 240 -12.16 -20.03 1.68
C ILE A 240 -11.69 -20.87 0.51
N ASP A 241 -12.00 -22.17 0.55
CA ASP A 241 -11.75 -23.07 -0.58
C ASP A 241 -12.53 -22.57 -1.80
N PRO A 242 -11.87 -22.36 -2.96
CA PRO A 242 -12.52 -22.04 -4.22
C PRO A 242 -13.78 -22.84 -4.55
N ALA A 243 -13.81 -24.14 -4.25
CA ALA A 243 -14.94 -25.03 -4.52
C ALA A 243 -16.19 -24.66 -3.69
N SER A 244 -16.04 -23.83 -2.66
CA SER A 244 -17.13 -23.32 -1.82
C SER A 244 -17.98 -22.28 -2.54
N TYR A 245 -17.40 -21.48 -3.45
CA TYR A 245 -18.14 -20.38 -4.10
C TYR A 245 -19.30 -20.87 -4.98
N PRO A 246 -19.12 -21.87 -5.88
CA PRO A 246 -20.24 -22.37 -6.68
C PRO A 246 -21.30 -23.08 -5.82
N ARG A 247 -20.90 -23.71 -4.72
CA ARG A 247 -21.83 -24.31 -3.74
C ARG A 247 -22.67 -23.23 -3.06
N LEU A 248 -22.04 -22.18 -2.56
CA LEU A 248 -22.74 -21.06 -1.93
C LEU A 248 -23.67 -20.35 -2.92
N MET A 249 -23.22 -20.09 -4.16
CA MET A 249 -24.06 -19.47 -5.18
C MET A 249 -25.32 -20.28 -5.47
N ARG A 250 -25.18 -21.61 -5.60
CA ARG A 250 -26.32 -22.53 -5.73
C ARG A 250 -27.28 -22.42 -4.55
N LEU A 251 -26.77 -22.55 -3.33
CA LEU A 251 -27.57 -22.51 -2.11
C LEU A 251 -28.26 -21.17 -1.92
N TRP A 252 -27.56 -20.07 -2.20
CA TRP A 252 -28.08 -18.72 -2.19
C TRP A 252 -29.21 -18.56 -3.21
N PHE A 253 -29.00 -19.00 -4.46
CA PHE A 253 -30.00 -18.95 -5.53
C PHE A 253 -31.31 -19.62 -5.12
N ASP A 254 -31.24 -20.79 -4.49
CA ASP A 254 -32.45 -21.49 -4.01
C ASP A 254 -33.12 -20.74 -2.85
N ALA A 255 -32.32 -20.23 -1.91
CA ALA A 255 -32.83 -19.53 -0.74
C ALA A 255 -33.58 -18.25 -1.13
N VAL A 256 -33.01 -17.42 -2.01
CA VAL A 256 -33.67 -16.17 -2.45
C VAL A 256 -34.89 -16.44 -3.32
N GLY A 257 -34.88 -17.50 -4.13
CA GLY A 257 -36.06 -17.91 -4.90
C GLY A 257 -37.24 -18.29 -4.01
N ARG A 258 -36.99 -18.96 -2.88
CA ARG A 258 -38.04 -19.27 -1.88
C ARG A 258 -38.60 -18.03 -1.18
N LEU A 259 -37.83 -16.95 -1.14
CA LEU A 259 -38.25 -15.66 -0.60
C LEU A 259 -39.00 -14.79 -1.62
N GLY A 260 -39.28 -15.33 -2.81
CA GLY A 260 -40.07 -14.64 -3.83
C GLY A 260 -39.26 -13.77 -4.78
N LEU A 261 -37.91 -13.89 -4.79
CA LEU A 261 -37.12 -13.27 -5.84
C LEU A 261 -37.45 -13.94 -7.18
N GLY A 262 -37.99 -13.16 -8.11
CA GLY A 262 -38.34 -13.61 -9.45
C GLY A 262 -37.14 -14.17 -10.22
N ARG A 263 -37.44 -15.03 -11.20
CA ARG A 263 -36.45 -15.57 -12.14
C ARG A 263 -36.74 -14.96 -13.50
N GLY A 264 -35.83 -14.17 -14.03
CA GLY A 264 -35.93 -13.66 -15.38
C GLY A 264 -35.62 -14.73 -16.43
N SER A 265 -35.86 -14.36 -17.68
CA SER A 265 -35.62 -15.19 -18.86
C SER A 265 -34.42 -14.73 -19.69
N SER A 266 -33.93 -13.51 -19.44
CA SER A 266 -32.85 -12.83 -20.17
C SER A 266 -31.70 -12.45 -19.24
N PHE A 267 -30.45 -12.68 -19.69
CA PHE A 267 -29.26 -12.51 -18.87
C PHE A 267 -28.17 -11.65 -19.51
N ASP A 268 -27.67 -10.68 -18.75
CA ASP A 268 -26.44 -9.97 -19.05
C ASP A 268 -25.24 -10.81 -18.62
N LEU A 269 -24.43 -11.26 -19.59
CA LEU A 269 -23.21 -12.04 -19.35
C LEU A 269 -21.97 -11.15 -19.50
N ASP A 270 -21.15 -11.05 -18.44
CA ASP A 270 -19.91 -10.28 -18.46
C ASP A 270 -18.69 -11.11 -18.06
N PHE A 271 -17.58 -10.85 -18.77
CA PHE A 271 -16.25 -11.33 -18.40
C PHE A 271 -15.43 -10.17 -17.83
N HIS A 272 -15.34 -10.13 -16.51
CA HIS A 272 -14.64 -9.07 -15.79
C HIS A 272 -13.22 -9.48 -15.43
N THR A 273 -12.22 -8.71 -15.85
CA THR A 273 -10.83 -8.92 -15.44
C THR A 273 -10.47 -8.08 -14.22
N ILE A 274 -10.15 -8.74 -13.11
CA ILE A 274 -9.64 -8.11 -11.89
C ILE A 274 -8.11 -8.01 -11.99
N PRO A 275 -7.52 -6.80 -12.07
CA PRO A 275 -6.09 -6.62 -12.24
C PRO A 275 -5.28 -7.17 -11.06
N PHE A 276 -4.17 -7.83 -11.38
CA PHE A 276 -3.19 -8.26 -10.38
C PHE A 276 -1.90 -7.45 -10.51
N HIS A 277 -1.36 -7.05 -9.36
CA HIS A 277 -0.20 -6.17 -9.26
C HIS A 277 0.97 -6.81 -8.49
N GLY A 278 0.89 -8.09 -8.14
CA GLY A 278 2.01 -8.80 -7.52
C GLY A 278 3.11 -9.19 -8.53
N GLU A 279 4.32 -9.38 -8.02
CA GLU A 279 5.52 -9.66 -8.81
C GLU A 279 5.61 -11.15 -9.19
N GLU A 280 5.26 -12.04 -8.25
CA GLU A 280 5.14 -13.47 -8.48
C GLU A 280 3.75 -13.79 -9.02
N ALA A 281 3.64 -14.40 -10.20
CA ALA A 281 2.33 -14.82 -10.69
C ALA A 281 2.42 -15.99 -11.66
N LEU A 282 1.83 -17.11 -11.25
CA LEU A 282 1.28 -18.16 -12.10
C LEU A 282 0.02 -17.67 -12.87
N MET A 283 -0.19 -16.36 -12.99
CA MET A 283 -1.44 -15.75 -13.48
C MET A 283 -1.36 -15.33 -14.94
N GLU A 284 -2.46 -15.59 -15.64
CA GLU A 284 -2.63 -15.35 -17.06
C GLU A 284 -2.92 -13.87 -17.38
N LYS A 285 -2.71 -13.49 -18.64
CA LYS A 285 -2.98 -12.14 -19.14
C LYS A 285 -4.36 -12.07 -19.79
N HIS A 286 -5.27 -11.33 -19.16
CA HIS A 286 -6.62 -11.07 -19.65
C HIS A 286 -6.76 -9.62 -20.14
N TYR A 287 -7.73 -9.38 -21.01
CA TYR A 287 -7.97 -8.06 -21.58
C TYR A 287 -8.77 -7.19 -20.60
N VAL A 288 -8.32 -5.95 -20.38
CA VAL A 288 -8.97 -4.99 -19.48
C VAL A 288 -9.52 -3.84 -20.31
N SER A 289 -10.82 -3.87 -20.54
CA SER A 289 -11.57 -2.94 -21.40
C SER A 289 -11.30 -1.48 -21.05
N LYS A 290 -11.43 -1.11 -19.76
CA LYS A 290 -11.23 0.27 -19.26
C LYS A 290 -9.83 0.85 -19.54
N ARG A 291 -8.83 -0.01 -19.79
CA ARG A 291 -7.44 0.41 -20.06
C ARG A 291 -6.97 0.06 -21.48
N SER A 292 -7.84 -0.51 -22.31
CA SER A 292 -7.55 -1.04 -23.65
C SER A 292 -6.23 -1.82 -23.72
N ARG A 293 -5.96 -2.68 -22.72
CA ARG A 293 -4.71 -3.45 -22.66
C ARG A 293 -4.88 -4.81 -22.02
N ARG A 294 -4.01 -5.75 -22.39
CA ARG A 294 -3.88 -7.04 -21.69
C ARG A 294 -2.95 -6.89 -20.50
N GLN A 295 -3.37 -7.35 -19.33
CA GLN A 295 -2.53 -7.37 -18.13
C GLN A 295 -2.81 -8.62 -17.31
N LYS A 296 -1.88 -8.96 -16.40
CA LYS A 296 -2.07 -10.06 -15.47
C LYS A 296 -3.28 -9.78 -14.59
N GLY A 297 -4.12 -10.79 -14.38
CA GLY A 297 -5.33 -10.62 -13.60
C GLY A 297 -6.06 -11.94 -13.40
N ILE A 298 -7.14 -11.86 -12.64
CA ILE A 298 -8.11 -12.95 -12.45
C ILE A 298 -9.29 -12.66 -13.36
N LEU A 299 -9.72 -13.64 -14.15
CA LEU A 299 -10.93 -13.54 -14.95
C LEU A 299 -12.12 -14.02 -14.14
N ALA A 300 -13.15 -13.18 -14.05
CA ALA A 300 -14.42 -13.51 -13.44
C ALA A 300 -15.51 -13.51 -14.51
N PHE A 301 -16.44 -14.45 -14.41
CA PHE A 301 -17.68 -14.49 -15.18
C PHE A 301 -18.84 -14.17 -14.26
N LEU A 302 -19.73 -13.29 -14.72
CA LEU A 302 -20.90 -12.84 -14.00
C LEU A 302 -22.11 -12.99 -14.92
N ALA A 303 -23.16 -13.63 -14.42
CA ALA A 303 -24.47 -13.62 -15.06
C ALA A 303 -25.44 -12.82 -14.19
N GLN A 304 -26.00 -11.77 -14.78
CA GLN A 304 -26.95 -10.88 -14.14
C GLN A 304 -28.29 -10.99 -14.85
N ASP A 305 -29.35 -11.12 -14.06
CA ASP A 305 -30.72 -11.08 -14.55
C ASP A 305 -31.05 -9.69 -15.10
N ALA A 306 -31.52 -9.60 -16.35
CA ALA A 306 -31.71 -8.33 -17.03
C ALA A 306 -32.81 -7.45 -16.39
N GLU A 307 -33.85 -8.06 -15.83
CA GLU A 307 -34.99 -7.36 -15.25
C GLU A 307 -34.71 -6.95 -13.80
N THR A 308 -34.34 -7.91 -12.96
CA THR A 308 -34.13 -7.68 -11.52
C THR A 308 -32.75 -7.11 -11.20
N ARG A 309 -31.80 -7.17 -12.15
CA ARG A 309 -30.40 -6.78 -11.98
C ARG A 309 -29.69 -7.57 -10.88
N VAL A 310 -30.19 -8.74 -10.52
CA VAL A 310 -29.56 -9.61 -9.52
C VAL A 310 -28.57 -10.55 -10.18
N PHE A 311 -27.39 -10.74 -9.58
CA PHE A 311 -26.45 -11.77 -10.02
C PHE A 311 -26.99 -13.16 -9.66
N CYS A 312 -27.31 -13.94 -10.69
CA CYS A 312 -27.81 -15.31 -10.54
C CYS A 312 -26.70 -16.35 -10.58
N TYR A 313 -25.56 -16.03 -11.18
CA TYR A 313 -24.38 -16.89 -11.26
C TYR A 313 -23.10 -16.06 -11.28
N ALA A 314 -22.03 -16.59 -10.66
CA ALA A 314 -20.72 -15.97 -10.68
C ALA A 314 -19.61 -17.02 -10.50
N ASN A 315 -18.54 -16.89 -11.28
CA ASN A 315 -17.31 -17.67 -11.12
C ASN A 315 -16.09 -16.75 -11.20
N GLY A 316 -15.29 -16.71 -10.15
CA GLY A 316 -14.16 -15.79 -10.02
C GLY A 316 -12.78 -16.40 -10.30
N GLN A 317 -12.69 -17.61 -10.86
CA GLN A 317 -11.40 -18.32 -11.01
C GLN A 317 -11.20 -18.89 -12.40
N LEU A 318 -11.62 -18.15 -13.42
CA LEU A 318 -11.56 -18.66 -14.78
C LEU A 318 -10.16 -18.58 -15.36
N ARG A 319 -9.74 -19.70 -15.95
CA ARG A 319 -8.60 -19.73 -16.84
C ARG A 319 -9.03 -19.37 -18.27
N LYS A 320 -8.08 -18.92 -19.08
CA LYS A 320 -8.35 -18.45 -20.44
C LYS A 320 -8.88 -19.55 -21.36
N ASP A 321 -8.41 -20.79 -21.17
CA ASP A 321 -8.86 -21.97 -21.91
C ASP A 321 -10.31 -22.37 -21.56
N GLU A 322 -10.78 -22.04 -20.36
CA GLU A 322 -12.14 -22.36 -19.89
C GLU A 322 -13.18 -21.28 -20.23
N GLN A 323 -12.76 -20.13 -20.76
CA GLN A 323 -13.62 -18.96 -20.92
C GLN A 323 -14.91 -19.26 -21.72
N ASN A 324 -14.79 -19.97 -22.84
CA ASN A 324 -15.94 -20.29 -23.69
C ASN A 324 -16.85 -21.35 -23.06
N GLU A 325 -16.27 -22.28 -22.31
CA GLU A 325 -17.04 -23.33 -21.63
C GLU A 325 -17.87 -22.78 -20.48
N GLU A 326 -17.45 -21.69 -19.86
CA GLU A 326 -18.16 -21.12 -18.70
C GLU A 326 -19.57 -20.65 -19.04
N VAL A 327 -19.80 -20.15 -20.26
CA VAL A 327 -21.15 -19.81 -20.75
C VAL A 327 -22.03 -21.06 -20.77
N LEU A 328 -21.49 -22.18 -21.25
CA LEU A 328 -22.21 -23.47 -21.27
C LEU A 328 -22.44 -24.01 -19.86
N ARG A 329 -21.49 -23.84 -18.95
CA ARG A 329 -21.65 -24.20 -17.53
C ARG A 329 -22.76 -23.38 -16.86
N PHE A 330 -22.89 -22.10 -17.20
CA PHE A 330 -24.02 -21.27 -16.74
C PHE A 330 -25.36 -21.78 -17.29
N VAL A 331 -25.45 -22.06 -18.59
CA VAL A 331 -26.67 -22.61 -19.22
C VAL A 331 -27.07 -23.94 -18.57
N GLN A 332 -26.10 -24.81 -18.30
CA GLN A 332 -26.32 -26.07 -17.60
C GLN A 332 -26.80 -25.84 -16.17
N PHE A 333 -26.12 -24.96 -15.41
CA PHE A 333 -26.54 -24.56 -14.07
C PHE A 333 -27.98 -24.07 -14.07
N TRP A 334 -28.35 -23.20 -15.01
CA TRP A 334 -29.70 -22.66 -15.10
C TRP A 334 -30.74 -23.75 -15.36
N LYS A 335 -30.45 -24.66 -16.30
CA LYS A 335 -31.31 -25.81 -16.60
C LYS A 335 -31.48 -26.75 -15.40
N GLU A 336 -30.40 -27.03 -14.69
CA GLU A 336 -30.44 -27.88 -13.48
C GLU A 336 -31.30 -27.25 -12.37
N ARG A 337 -31.29 -25.92 -12.21
CA ARG A 337 -32.02 -25.23 -11.12
C ARG A 337 -33.45 -24.84 -11.46
N THR A 338 -33.75 -24.59 -12.73
CA THR A 338 -35.05 -24.09 -13.16
C THR A 338 -35.85 -25.10 -13.98
N GLY A 339 -35.20 -26.16 -14.47
CA GLY A 339 -35.79 -27.15 -15.39
C GLY A 339 -35.89 -26.67 -16.84
N LYS A 340 -35.53 -25.42 -17.13
CA LYS A 340 -35.62 -24.81 -18.46
C LYS A 340 -34.27 -24.23 -18.87
N LEU A 341 -34.02 -24.15 -20.17
CA LEU A 341 -32.88 -23.38 -20.68
C LEU A 341 -33.17 -21.87 -20.52
N PRO A 342 -32.14 -21.02 -20.37
CA PRO A 342 -32.32 -19.57 -20.49
C PRO A 342 -32.85 -19.26 -21.90
N GLU A 343 -33.75 -18.28 -22.00
CA GLU A 343 -34.40 -17.94 -23.27
C GLU A 343 -33.52 -16.99 -24.10
N GLU A 344 -32.89 -16.01 -23.43
CA GLU A 344 -32.01 -15.00 -24.04
C GLU A 344 -30.69 -14.79 -23.28
#